data_AF-A0A0A9XZ64-F1
#
_entry.id   AF-A0A0A9XZ64-F1
#
_cell.length_a   1.000
_cell.length_b   1.000
_cell.length_c   1.000
_cell.angle_alpha   90.00
_cell.angle_beta   90.00
_cell.angle_gamma   90.00
#
_symmetry.space_group_name_H-M   'P 1'
#
loop_
_entity.id
_entity.type
_entity.pdbx_description
1 polymer ?
#
loop_
_entity_poly.entity_id
_entity_poly.type
_entity_poly.pdbx_seq_one_letter_code
_entity_poly.pdbx_strand_id
1 'polypeptide(L)'
;MFLSTIIFAFGRTYTVLFAARALQGIGSSFSSVAGMGMLAEKYPDDKERGNAMGFALGGLALGVLIGPPFGGFMYEFVSKSAPFIVLAALALLDGMLQLLLLQPAIVKQETENSSLGELIRDPYILIAAGAITFANTGIAMLEPSLPIWMIDRMGSGKWEQGVAFLPASISYLIGTNLFGPLGHRMGSQKKRSKFGRKSTIRIWRD
;
A
#
# COMPACT_ATOMS: atom_id res chain seq x y z
N MET A 1 8.14 11.02 -5.26
CA MET A 1 6.77 11.00 -5.81
C MET A 1 6.48 12.17 -6.72
N PHE A 2 6.49 13.41 -6.23
CA PHE A 2 6.22 14.59 -7.05
C PHE A 2 7.11 14.70 -8.30
N LEU A 3 8.43 14.59 -8.13
CA LEU A 3 9.40 14.71 -9.23
C LEU A 3 9.20 13.64 -10.31
N SER A 4 8.93 12.38 -9.92
CA SER A 4 8.64 11.30 -10.87
C SER A 4 7.36 11.56 -11.66
N THR A 5 6.32 12.11 -11.03
CA THR A 5 5.04 12.42 -11.71
C THR A 5 5.18 13.58 -12.70
N ILE A 6 6.03 14.57 -12.40
CA ILE A 6 6.38 15.64 -13.36
C ILE A 6 7.16 15.09 -14.54
N ILE A 7 8.16 14.23 -14.29
CA ILE A 7 8.91 13.57 -15.35
C ILE A 7 7.98 12.75 -16.25
N PHE A 8 6.93 12.15 -15.68
CA PHE A 8 5.86 11.47 -16.43
C PHE A 8 5.03 12.41 -17.32
N ALA A 9 4.74 13.62 -16.85
CA ALA A 9 3.94 14.59 -17.59
C ALA A 9 4.67 15.16 -18.83
N PHE A 10 6.01 15.24 -18.79
CA PHE A 10 6.83 15.80 -19.87
C PHE A 10 7.70 14.78 -20.61
N GLY A 11 7.83 13.57 -20.08
CA GLY A 11 8.65 12.49 -20.63
C GLY A 11 8.06 11.93 -21.93
N ARG A 12 8.71 12.20 -23.06
CA ARG A 12 8.29 11.70 -24.38
C ARG A 12 8.99 10.40 -24.81
N THR A 13 9.94 9.92 -24.01
CA THR A 13 10.81 8.78 -24.35
C THR A 13 10.62 7.64 -23.35
N TYR A 14 10.58 6.41 -23.84
CA TYR A 14 10.42 5.20 -23.02
C TYR A 14 11.40 5.13 -21.84
N THR A 15 12.69 5.44 -22.07
CA THR A 15 13.73 5.43 -21.04
C THR A 15 13.42 6.38 -19.87
N VAL A 16 12.85 7.54 -20.17
CA VAL A 16 12.49 8.56 -19.17
C VAL A 16 11.29 8.09 -18.35
N LEU A 17 10.29 7.49 -18.99
CA LEU A 17 9.12 6.92 -18.31
C LEU A 17 9.50 5.71 -17.44
N PHE A 18 10.43 4.89 -17.89
CA PHE A 18 10.96 3.77 -17.12
C PHE A 18 11.70 4.25 -15.88
N ALA A 19 12.61 5.21 -16.03
CA ALA A 19 13.33 5.82 -14.90
C ALA A 19 12.36 6.48 -13.90
N ALA A 20 11.31 7.15 -14.40
CA ALA A 20 10.28 7.72 -13.55
C ALA A 20 9.49 6.66 -12.76
N ARG A 21 9.17 5.49 -13.36
CA ARG A 21 8.55 4.37 -12.60
C ARG A 21 9.46 3.81 -11.54
N ALA A 22 10.74 3.62 -11.85
CA ALA A 22 11.71 3.13 -10.87
C ALA A 22 11.78 4.08 -9.66
N LEU A 23 11.90 5.39 -9.92
CA LEU A 23 11.92 6.40 -8.87
C LEU A 23 10.61 6.47 -8.07
N GLN A 24 9.47 6.30 -8.74
CA GLN A 24 8.15 6.25 -8.10
C GLN A 24 8.04 5.04 -7.18
N GLY A 25 8.48 3.86 -7.63
CA GLY A 25 8.49 2.63 -6.83
C GLY A 25 9.33 2.77 -5.56
N ILE A 26 10.55 3.31 -5.69
CA ILE A 26 11.45 3.59 -4.56
C ILE A 26 10.80 4.59 -3.59
N GLY A 27 10.20 5.67 -4.09
CA GLY A 27 9.50 6.62 -3.23
C GLY A 27 8.33 5.99 -2.48
N SER A 28 7.65 5.02 -3.09
CA SER A 28 6.45 4.39 -2.53
C SER A 28 6.80 3.48 -1.36
N SER A 29 7.87 2.70 -1.51
CA SER A 29 8.34 1.80 -0.46
C SER A 29 8.77 2.58 0.77
N PHE A 30 9.55 3.66 0.60
CA PHE A 30 9.94 4.52 1.72
C PHE A 30 8.74 5.13 2.43
N SER A 31 7.80 5.70 1.68
CA SER A 31 6.60 6.31 2.26
C SER A 31 5.72 5.30 3.00
N SER A 32 5.52 4.11 2.43
CA SER A 32 4.67 3.08 3.02
C SER A 32 5.31 2.47 4.28
N VAL A 33 6.62 2.20 4.24
CA VAL A 33 7.36 1.66 5.40
C VAL A 33 7.43 2.69 6.52
N ALA A 34 7.77 3.95 6.22
CA ALA A 34 7.83 5.01 7.21
C ALA A 34 6.44 5.31 7.80
N GLY A 35 5.39 5.36 6.96
CA GLY A 35 4.01 5.60 7.40
C GLY A 35 3.50 4.51 8.36
N MET A 36 3.68 3.25 8.01
CA MET A 36 3.29 2.12 8.87
C MET A 36 4.14 2.02 10.13
N GLY A 37 5.43 2.36 10.05
CA GLY A 37 6.34 2.42 11.21
C GLY A 37 5.92 3.48 12.22
N MET A 38 5.66 4.71 11.76
CA MET A 38 5.17 5.80 12.61
C MET A 38 3.84 5.44 13.29
N LEU A 39 2.95 4.74 12.57
CA LEU A 39 1.68 4.30 13.13
C LEU A 39 1.85 3.22 14.20
N ALA A 40 2.79 2.29 13.99
CA ALA A 40 3.11 1.25 14.96
C ALA A 40 3.75 1.82 16.24
N GLU A 41 4.54 2.89 16.12
CA GLU A 41 5.18 3.57 17.25
C GLU A 41 4.18 4.42 18.05
N LYS A 42 3.31 5.17 17.34
CA LYS A 42 2.34 6.07 17.98
C LYS A 42 1.24 5.33 18.75
N TYR A 43 0.87 4.12 18.32
CA TYR A 43 -0.17 3.30 18.96
C TYR A 43 0.46 2.02 19.55
N PRO A 44 0.89 2.04 20.83
CA PRO A 44 1.50 0.87 21.47
C PRO A 44 0.50 -0.24 21.83
N ASP A 45 -0.79 0.08 21.96
CA ASP A 45 -1.82 -0.92 22.22
C ASP A 45 -2.13 -1.76 20.97
N ASP A 46 -2.05 -3.09 21.09
CA ASP A 46 -2.25 -4.04 19.98
C ASP A 46 -3.60 -3.87 19.26
N LYS A 47 -4.65 -3.43 19.97
CA LYS A 47 -6.00 -3.23 19.43
C LYS A 47 -6.13 -1.88 18.75
N GLU A 48 -5.61 -0.81 19.34
CA GLU A 48 -5.61 0.53 18.73
C GLU A 48 -4.70 0.58 17.50
N ARG A 49 -3.54 -0.07 17.55
CA ARG A 49 -2.62 -0.21 16.41
C ARG A 49 -3.28 -0.90 15.23
N GLY A 50 -3.97 -2.01 15.47
CA GLY A 50 -4.67 -2.75 14.43
C GLY A 50 -5.78 -1.92 13.79
N ASN A 51 -6.52 -1.12 14.58
CA ASN A 51 -7.54 -0.22 14.07
C ASN A 51 -6.94 0.92 13.25
N ALA A 52 -5.86 1.53 13.72
CA ALA A 52 -5.16 2.59 13.02
C ALA A 52 -4.58 2.10 11.68
N MET A 53 -3.89 0.94 11.69
CA MET A 53 -3.39 0.30 10.46
C MET A 53 -4.52 -0.08 9.51
N GLY A 54 -5.66 -0.56 10.05
CA GLY A 54 -6.85 -0.84 9.26
C GLY A 54 -7.40 0.41 8.57
N PHE A 55 -7.45 1.55 9.27
CA PHE A 55 -7.87 2.83 8.69
C PHE A 55 -6.91 3.29 7.58
N ALA A 56 -5.60 3.19 7.80
CA ALA A 56 -4.58 3.52 6.79
C ALA A 56 -4.72 2.66 5.53
N LEU A 57 -4.88 1.34 5.69
CA LEU A 57 -5.13 0.41 4.59
C LEU A 57 -6.49 0.65 3.91
N GLY A 58 -7.51 1.06 4.67
CA GLY A 58 -8.80 1.49 4.13
C GLY A 58 -8.67 2.70 3.21
N GLY A 59 -7.86 3.69 3.59
CA GLY A 59 -7.52 4.83 2.75
C GLY A 59 -6.82 4.42 1.43
N LEU A 60 -5.88 3.47 1.51
CA LEU A 60 -5.24 2.89 0.33
C LEU A 60 -6.27 2.23 -0.60
N ALA A 61 -7.17 1.42 -0.04
CA ALA A 61 -8.23 0.75 -0.80
C ALA A 61 -9.18 1.75 -1.49
N LEU A 62 -9.53 2.85 -0.82
CA LEU A 62 -10.32 3.92 -1.43
C LEU A 62 -9.57 4.59 -2.60
N GLY A 63 -8.25 4.79 -2.47
CA GLY A 63 -7.41 5.30 -3.55
C GLY A 63 -7.39 4.37 -4.77
N VAL A 64 -7.27 3.07 -4.55
CA VAL A 64 -7.34 2.05 -5.63
C VAL A 64 -8.72 2.01 -6.28
N LEU A 65 -9.79 2.23 -5.52
CA LEU A 65 -11.16 2.27 -6.03
C LEU A 65 -11.43 3.49 -6.91
N ILE A 66 -11.01 4.68 -6.46
CA ILE A 66 -11.33 5.95 -7.14
C ILE A 66 -10.32 6.24 -8.27
N GLY A 67 -9.08 5.76 -8.13
CA GLY A 67 -7.97 6.08 -9.02
C GLY A 67 -8.19 5.71 -10.50
N PRO A 68 -8.44 4.43 -10.85
CA PRO A 68 -8.60 4.00 -12.24
C PRO A 68 -9.80 4.64 -12.97
N PRO A 69 -11.02 4.72 -12.37
CA PRO A 69 -12.13 5.43 -13.00
C PRO A 69 -11.84 6.92 -13.21
N PHE A 70 -11.27 7.60 -12.20
CA PHE A 70 -10.91 9.01 -12.30
C PHE A 70 -9.84 9.23 -13.39
N GLY A 71 -8.80 8.41 -13.41
CA GLY A 71 -7.72 8.47 -14.39
C GLY A 71 -8.21 8.20 -15.81
N GLY A 72 -9.05 7.18 -16.00
CA GLY A 72 -9.66 6.85 -17.29
C GLY A 72 -10.56 7.97 -17.82
N PHE A 73 -11.42 8.52 -16.95
CA PHE A 73 -12.30 9.64 -17.30
C PHE A 73 -11.50 10.90 -17.67
N MET A 74 -10.52 11.30 -16.85
CA MET A 74 -9.71 12.49 -17.15
C MET A 74 -8.88 12.33 -18.44
N TYR A 75 -8.36 11.13 -18.69
CA TYR A 75 -7.59 10.85 -19.90
C TYR A 75 -8.45 10.92 -21.18
N GLU A 76 -9.71 10.49 -21.10
CA GLU A 76 -10.61 10.45 -22.25
C GLU A 76 -11.25 11.80 -22.55
N PHE A 77 -11.74 12.52 -21.54
CA PHE A 77 -12.54 13.74 -21.73
C PHE A 77 -11.74 15.04 -21.65
N VAL A 78 -10.59 15.06 -20.97
CA VAL A 78 -9.82 16.31 -20.77
C VAL A 78 -8.57 16.34 -21.64
N SER A 79 -7.61 15.47 -21.36
CA SER A 79 -6.36 15.37 -22.14
C SER A 79 -5.48 14.24 -21.63
N LYS A 80 -4.57 13.74 -22.47
CA LYS A 80 -3.58 12.72 -22.11
C LYS A 80 -2.68 13.13 -20.94
N SER A 81 -2.41 14.43 -20.77
CA SER A 81 -1.56 14.98 -19.71
C SER A 81 -2.32 15.37 -18.43
N ALA A 82 -3.66 15.49 -18.50
CA ALA A 82 -4.49 15.94 -17.38
C ALA A 82 -4.37 15.06 -16.11
N PRO A 83 -4.47 13.72 -16.16
CA PRO A 83 -4.38 12.91 -14.95
C PRO A 83 -3.01 13.03 -14.27
N PHE A 84 -1.92 13.21 -15.03
CA PHE A 84 -0.58 13.36 -14.47
C PHE A 84 -0.40 14.69 -13.73
N ILE A 85 -0.96 15.78 -14.25
CA ILE A 85 -0.88 17.10 -13.60
C ILE A 85 -1.68 17.09 -12.30
N VAL A 86 -2.87 16.50 -12.29
CA VAL A 86 -3.68 16.36 -11.07
C VAL A 86 -2.96 15.50 -10.03
N LEU A 87 -2.39 14.36 -10.43
CA LEU A 87 -1.60 13.53 -9.54
C LEU A 87 -0.36 14.25 -9.00
N ALA A 88 0.30 15.08 -9.81
CA ALA A 88 1.42 15.89 -9.36
C ALA A 88 0.99 16.94 -8.34
N ALA A 89 -0.13 17.63 -8.57
CA ALA A 89 -0.69 18.60 -7.62
C ALA A 89 -1.10 17.93 -6.30
N LEU A 90 -1.78 16.77 -6.36
CA LEU A 90 -2.14 16.00 -5.17
C LEU A 90 -0.90 15.53 -4.40
N ALA A 91 0.13 15.03 -5.09
CA ALA A 91 1.38 14.62 -4.45
C ALA A 91 2.14 15.80 -3.81
N LEU A 92 2.06 17.00 -4.40
CA LEU A 92 2.61 18.21 -3.79
C LEU A 92 1.84 18.60 -2.54
N LEU A 93 0.51 18.61 -2.61
CA LEU A 93 -0.35 18.95 -1.48
C LEU A 93 -0.18 17.95 -0.32
N ASP A 94 -0.11 16.66 -0.61
CA ASP A 94 0.18 15.62 0.38
C ASP A 94 1.55 15.83 1.02
N GLY A 95 2.59 16.10 0.22
CA GLY A 95 3.92 16.41 0.73
C GLY A 95 3.97 17.69 1.58
N MET A 96 3.26 18.73 1.18
CA MET A 96 3.13 19.97 1.97
C MET A 96 2.37 19.73 3.27
N LEU A 97 1.29 18.97 3.22
CA LEU A 97 0.50 18.64 4.40
C LEU A 97 1.30 17.78 5.37
N GLN A 98 2.09 16.83 4.88
CA GLN A 98 3.05 16.08 5.69
C GLN A 98 4.07 17.01 6.32
N LEU A 99 4.67 17.95 5.58
CA LEU A 99 5.64 18.90 6.15
C LEU A 99 5.03 19.84 7.21
N LEU A 100 3.74 20.21 7.06
CA LEU A 100 3.04 21.09 8.00
C LEU A 100 2.52 20.35 9.24
N LEU A 101 2.06 19.10 9.08
CA LEU A 101 1.45 18.30 10.16
C LEU A 101 2.44 17.40 10.88
N LEU A 102 3.44 16.83 10.18
CA LEU A 102 4.57 16.19 10.84
C LEU A 102 5.45 17.29 11.41
N GLN A 103 5.10 17.78 12.60
CA GLN A 103 6.09 18.40 13.46
C GLN A 103 7.21 17.37 13.66
N PRO A 104 8.47 17.72 13.40
CA PRO A 104 9.60 16.81 13.58
C PRO A 104 9.82 16.62 15.08
N ALA A 105 8.95 15.84 15.72
CA ALA A 105 9.26 15.18 16.97
C ALA A 105 10.24 14.07 16.60
N ILE A 106 11.50 14.44 16.43
CA ILE A 106 12.60 13.50 16.34
C ILE A 106 12.70 12.84 17.72
N VAL A 107 11.87 11.83 17.95
CA VAL A 107 12.10 10.87 19.02
C VAL A 107 13.32 10.09 18.54
N LYS A 108 14.51 10.51 18.96
CA LYS A 108 15.71 9.70 18.86
C LYS A 108 15.47 8.47 19.74
N GLN A 109 14.85 7.45 19.19
CA GLN A 109 15.01 6.12 19.74
C GLN A 109 16.43 5.70 19.40
N GLU A 110 17.20 5.28 20.40
CA GLU A 110 18.43 4.54 20.17
C GLU A 110 18.07 3.37 19.28
N THR A 111 18.49 3.42 18.02
CA THR A 111 18.45 2.28 17.11
C THR A 111 19.17 1.14 17.82
N GLU A 112 18.42 0.26 18.47
CA GLU A 112 18.89 -1.09 18.71
C GLU A 112 19.22 -1.62 17.31
N ASN A 113 20.51 -1.77 17.04
CA ASN A 113 21.08 -2.10 15.75
C ASN A 113 20.66 -3.52 15.33
N SER A 114 19.39 -3.73 15.03
CA SER A 114 18.97 -4.87 14.23
C SER A 114 19.54 -4.61 12.84
N SER A 115 20.70 -5.20 12.57
CA SER A 115 21.40 -5.02 11.31
C SER A 115 20.45 -5.40 10.17
N LEU A 116 20.29 -4.54 9.16
CA LEU A 116 19.48 -4.85 7.97
C LEU A 116 19.91 -6.20 7.35
N GLY A 117 21.20 -6.56 7.51
CA GLY A 117 21.72 -7.86 7.08
C GLY A 117 21.26 -9.05 7.92
N GLU A 118 20.96 -8.87 9.21
CA GLU A 118 20.34 -9.92 10.05
C GLU A 118 18.88 -10.12 9.70
N LEU A 119 18.15 -9.02 9.44
CA LEU A 119 16.75 -9.05 9.06
C LEU A 119 16.53 -9.74 7.70
N ILE A 120 17.42 -9.50 6.74
CA ILE A 120 17.40 -10.16 5.42
C ILE A 120 17.83 -11.63 5.52
N ARG A 121 18.55 -12.04 6.57
CA ARG A 121 18.95 -13.43 6.80
C ARG A 121 17.90 -14.24 7.57
N ASP A 122 16.88 -13.61 8.14
CA ASP A 122 15.82 -14.32 8.83
C ASP A 122 14.95 -15.11 7.81
N PRO A 123 14.90 -16.45 7.90
CA PRO A 123 14.13 -17.27 6.96
C PRO A 123 12.62 -16.99 7.04
N TYR A 124 12.08 -16.57 8.18
CA TYR A 124 10.66 -16.24 8.29
C TYR A 124 10.31 -14.95 7.53
N ILE A 125 11.18 -13.95 7.61
CA ILE A 125 11.01 -12.67 6.90
C ILE A 125 11.14 -12.89 5.40
N LEU A 126 12.11 -13.69 4.96
CA LEU A 126 12.28 -14.06 3.55
C LEU A 126 11.08 -14.82 2.99
N ILE A 127 10.55 -15.81 3.71
CA ILE A 127 9.36 -16.56 3.28
C ILE A 127 8.14 -15.64 3.19
N ALA A 128 7.93 -14.77 4.19
CA ALA A 128 6.81 -13.84 4.18
C ALA A 128 6.93 -12.81 3.04
N ALA A 129 8.10 -12.19 2.88
CA ALA A 129 8.36 -11.23 1.81
C ALA A 129 8.23 -11.89 0.42
N GLY A 130 8.75 -13.11 0.26
CA GLY A 130 8.62 -13.90 -0.96
C GLY A 130 7.16 -14.23 -1.29
N ALA A 131 6.38 -14.68 -0.30
CA ALA A 131 4.96 -14.99 -0.48
C ALA A 131 4.14 -13.73 -0.84
N ILE A 132 4.39 -12.61 -0.17
CA ILE A 132 3.74 -11.33 -0.47
C ILE A 132 4.10 -10.86 -1.88
N THR A 133 5.38 -10.97 -2.27
CA THR A 133 5.84 -10.58 -3.61
C THR A 133 5.20 -11.44 -4.69
N PHE A 134 5.13 -12.76 -4.46
CA PHE A 134 4.50 -13.68 -5.40
C PHE A 134 3.00 -13.40 -5.56
N ALA A 135 2.29 -13.19 -4.45
CA ALA A 135 0.87 -12.84 -4.48
C ALA A 135 0.61 -11.52 -5.23
N ASN A 136 1.43 -10.49 -5.00
CA ASN A 136 1.29 -9.20 -5.67
C ASN A 136 1.71 -9.24 -7.14
N THR A 137 2.68 -10.07 -7.52
CA THR A 137 3.09 -10.22 -8.93
C THR A 137 1.92 -10.66 -9.81
N GLY A 138 1.09 -11.61 -9.34
CA GLY A 138 -0.09 -12.06 -10.09
C GLY A 138 -1.08 -10.93 -10.38
N ILE A 139 -1.36 -10.10 -9.38
CA ILE A 139 -2.24 -8.92 -9.54
C ILE A 139 -1.58 -7.88 -10.45
N ALA A 140 -0.29 -7.61 -10.26
CA ALA A 140 0.47 -6.65 -11.04
C ALA A 140 0.59 -7.02 -12.52
N MET A 141 0.55 -8.32 -12.87
CA MET A 141 0.48 -8.77 -14.27
C MET A 141 -0.90 -8.57 -14.88
N LEU A 142 -1.97 -8.67 -14.08
CA LEU A 142 -3.34 -8.45 -14.53
C LEU A 142 -3.64 -6.97 -14.82
N GLU A 143 -3.07 -6.06 -14.01
CA GLU A 143 -3.29 -4.61 -14.16
C GLU A 143 -3.01 -4.05 -15.57
N PRO A 144 -1.87 -4.33 -16.23
CA PRO A 144 -1.61 -3.86 -17.58
C PRO A 144 -2.24 -4.76 -18.66
N SER A 145 -2.40 -6.07 -18.41
CA SER A 145 -2.90 -7.00 -19.42
C SER A 145 -4.42 -6.90 -19.64
N LEU A 146 -5.18 -6.62 -18.58
CA LEU A 146 -6.64 -6.51 -18.65
C LEU A 146 -7.08 -5.34 -19.58
N PRO A 147 -6.57 -4.10 -19.44
CA PRO A 147 -6.88 -3.02 -20.39
C PRO A 147 -6.47 -3.33 -21.82
N ILE A 148 -5.30 -3.95 -22.04
CA ILE A 148 -4.82 -4.31 -23.38
C ILE A 148 -5.78 -5.31 -24.04
N TRP A 149 -6.17 -6.35 -23.31
CA TRP A 149 -7.12 -7.34 -23.81
C TRP A 149 -8.50 -6.73 -24.10
N MET A 150 -8.98 -5.80 -23.26
CA MET A 150 -10.25 -5.10 -23.48
C MET A 150 -10.22 -4.21 -24.73
N ILE A 151 -9.09 -3.60 -25.06
CA ILE A 151 -8.91 -2.84 -26.31
C ILE A 151 -8.94 -3.80 -27.51
N ASP A 152 -8.13 -4.86 -27.47
CA ASP A 152 -7.96 -5.77 -28.61
C ASP A 152 -9.19 -6.63 -28.91
N ARG A 153 -9.95 -7.01 -27.87
CA ARG A 153 -11.09 -7.94 -28.02
C ARG A 153 -12.45 -7.26 -28.04
N MET A 154 -12.62 -6.16 -27.31
CA MET A 154 -13.92 -5.50 -27.12
C MET A 154 -13.99 -4.12 -27.76
N GLY A 155 -12.87 -3.57 -28.26
CA GLY A 155 -12.82 -2.21 -28.82
C GLY A 155 -13.14 -1.12 -27.78
N SER A 156 -12.93 -1.42 -26.49
CA SER A 156 -13.42 -0.60 -25.39
C SER A 156 -12.79 0.79 -25.30
N GLY A 157 -13.60 1.77 -24.89
CA GLY A 157 -13.14 3.11 -24.53
C GLY A 157 -12.23 3.10 -23.31
N LYS A 158 -11.49 4.19 -23.06
CA LYS A 158 -10.52 4.26 -21.95
C LYS A 158 -11.22 4.43 -20.60
N TRP A 159 -12.40 5.03 -20.59
CA TRP A 159 -13.26 5.13 -19.41
C TRP A 159 -13.82 3.75 -19.01
N GLU A 160 -14.20 2.91 -19.98
CA GLU A 160 -14.71 1.55 -19.74
C GLU A 160 -13.63 0.67 -19.09
N GLN A 161 -12.38 0.82 -19.53
CA GLN A 161 -11.23 0.15 -18.92
C GLN A 161 -11.06 0.56 -17.44
N GLY A 162 -11.23 1.84 -17.10
CA GLY A 162 -11.19 2.30 -15.71
C GLY A 162 -12.34 1.75 -14.86
N VAL A 163 -13.54 1.65 -15.43
CA VAL A 163 -14.74 1.11 -14.76
C VAL A 163 -14.61 -0.40 -14.51
N ALA A 164 -13.92 -1.15 -15.37
CA ALA A 164 -13.70 -2.59 -15.20
C ALA A 164 -12.93 -2.95 -13.91
N PHE A 165 -12.17 -2.02 -13.33
CA PHE A 165 -11.46 -2.22 -12.05
C PHE A 165 -12.34 -1.93 -10.83
N LEU A 166 -13.56 -1.38 -10.98
CA LEU A 166 -14.45 -1.09 -9.86
C LEU A 166 -14.86 -2.34 -9.07
N PRO A 167 -15.31 -3.45 -9.70
CA PRO A 167 -15.69 -4.65 -8.94
C PRO A 167 -14.50 -5.23 -8.16
N ALA A 168 -13.32 -5.24 -8.77
CA ALA A 168 -12.09 -5.69 -8.11
C ALA A 168 -11.74 -4.81 -6.91
N SER A 169 -11.90 -3.49 -7.04
CA SER A 169 -11.62 -2.53 -5.99
C SER A 169 -12.65 -2.54 -4.86
N ILE A 170 -13.93 -2.78 -5.16
CA ILE A 170 -14.99 -2.97 -4.15
C ILE A 170 -14.71 -4.25 -3.37
N SER A 171 -14.37 -5.35 -4.06
CA SER A 171 -13.96 -6.60 -3.42
C SER A 171 -12.74 -6.39 -2.52
N TYR A 172 -11.75 -5.62 -2.99
CA TYR A 172 -10.58 -5.27 -2.21
C TYR A 172 -10.95 -4.47 -0.96
N LEU A 173 -11.77 -3.41 -1.09
CA LEU A 173 -12.23 -2.56 0.02
C LEU A 173 -13.01 -3.34 1.08
N ILE A 174 -13.96 -4.18 0.65
CA ILE A 174 -14.71 -5.07 1.56
C ILE A 174 -13.74 -6.04 2.23
N GLY A 175 -12.82 -6.64 1.47
CA GLY A 175 -11.83 -7.55 1.98
C GLY A 175 -10.93 -6.91 3.04
N THR A 176 -10.35 -5.74 2.78
CA THR A 176 -9.45 -5.07 3.73
C THR A 176 -10.18 -4.65 5.00
N ASN A 177 -11.40 -4.12 4.88
CA ASN A 177 -12.18 -3.68 6.04
C ASN A 177 -12.80 -4.84 6.85
N LEU A 178 -13.16 -5.95 6.20
CA LEU A 178 -13.79 -7.09 6.86
C LEU A 178 -12.75 -8.07 7.44
N PHE A 179 -11.68 -8.37 6.70
CA PHE A 179 -10.64 -9.28 7.16
C PHE A 179 -9.68 -8.65 8.18
N GLY A 180 -9.55 -7.33 8.23
CA GLY A 180 -8.74 -6.63 9.25
C GLY A 180 -9.20 -6.95 10.69
N PRO A 181 -10.48 -6.72 11.04
CA PRO A 181 -11.03 -7.07 12.35
C PRO A 181 -11.07 -8.58 12.62
N LEU A 182 -11.30 -9.40 11.60
CA LEU A 182 -11.37 -10.87 11.70
C LEU A 182 -10.00 -11.49 12.00
N GLY A 183 -8.93 -11.01 11.37
CA GLY A 183 -7.55 -11.42 11.66
C GLY A 183 -7.15 -11.12 13.10
N HIS A 184 -7.58 -9.97 13.64
CA HIS A 184 -7.34 -9.61 15.04
C HIS A 184 -8.08 -10.54 16.01
N ARG A 185 -9.34 -10.91 15.73
CA ARG A 185 -10.11 -11.86 16.56
C ARG A 185 -9.46 -13.26 16.57
N MET A 186 -8.99 -13.76 15.43
CA MET A 186 -8.34 -15.07 15.33
C MET A 186 -6.95 -15.08 15.97
N GLY A 187 -6.18 -14.00 15.83
CA GLY A 187 -4.86 -13.82 16.48
C GLY A 187 -4.97 -13.70 18.00
N SER A 188 -5.96 -12.96 18.50
CA SER A 188 -6.27 -12.84 19.93
C SER A 188 -6.65 -14.19 20.56
N GLN A 189 -7.45 -15.01 19.87
CA GLN A 189 -7.79 -16.35 20.35
C GLN A 189 -6.58 -17.30 20.39
N LYS A 190 -5.67 -17.21 19.41
CA LYS A 190 -4.45 -18.02 19.38
C LYS A 190 -3.43 -17.58 20.46
N LYS A 191 -3.30 -16.28 20.74
CA LYS A 191 -2.54 -15.75 21.90
C LYS A 191 -3.16 -16.22 23.23
N ARG A 192 -4.48 -16.16 23.40
CA ARG A 192 -5.21 -16.68 24.58
C ARG A 192 -5.02 -18.19 24.78
N SER A 193 -5.05 -18.98 23.70
CA SER A 193 -4.80 -20.43 23.74
C SER A 193 -3.38 -20.78 24.20
N LYS A 194 -2.36 -20.07 23.70
CA LYS A 194 -0.96 -20.26 24.13
C LYS A 194 -0.71 -19.77 25.57
N PHE A 195 -1.32 -18.67 25.98
CA PHE A 195 -1.16 -18.13 27.34
C PHE A 195 -1.90 -18.99 28.37
N GLY A 196 -3.11 -19.48 28.05
CA GLY A 196 -3.86 -20.44 28.86
C GLY A 196 -3.13 -21.77 29.05
N ARG A 197 -2.45 -22.28 28.01
CA ARG A 197 -1.59 -23.47 28.17
C ARG A 197 -0.37 -23.22 29.05
N LYS A 198 0.27 -22.05 28.96
CA LYS A 198 1.44 -21.72 29.80
C LYS A 198 1.08 -21.48 31.27
N SER A 199 -0.10 -20.92 31.56
CA SER A 199 -0.58 -20.77 32.94
C SER A 199 -0.98 -22.10 33.57
N THR A 200 -1.64 -23.01 32.83
CA THR A 200 -2.00 -24.33 33.36
C THR A 200 -0.78 -25.21 33.64
N ILE A 201 0.29 -25.12 32.84
CA ILE A 201 1.54 -25.88 33.07
C ILE A 201 2.32 -25.36 34.29
N ARG A 202 2.15 -24.08 34.67
CA ARG A 202 2.83 -23.51 35.84
C ARG A 202 2.11 -23.83 37.17
N ILE A 203 0.80 -24.09 37.14
CA ILE A 203 0.01 -24.45 38.33
C ILE A 203 0.20 -25.92 38.76
N TRP A 204 0.74 -26.77 37.88
CA TRP A 204 1.03 -28.18 38.18
C TRP A 204 2.49 -28.45 38.57
N ARG A 205 3.27 -27.41 38.88
CA ARG A 205 4.70 -27.51 39.19
C ARG A 205 5.11 -27.00 40.57
N ASP A 206 4.13 -26.63 41.39
CA ASP A 206 4.24 -26.32 42.82
C ASP A 206 3.37 -27.32 43.59
#